data_AF-F2Y6I8-F1
#
_entry.id   AF-F2Y6I8-F1
#
_cell.length_a   1.000
_cell.length_b   1.000
_cell.length_c   1.000
_cell.angle_alpha   90.00
_cell.angle_beta   90.00
_cell.angle_gamma   90.00
#
_symmetry.space_group_name_H-M   'P 1'
#
loop_
_entity.id
_entity.type
_entity.pdbx_description
1 polymer ?
#
loop_
_entity_poly.entity_id
_entity_poly.type
_entity_poly.pdbx_seq_one_letter_code
_entity_poly.pdbx_strand_id
1 'polypeptide(L)'
;CLPADCTVGGITVTLDNNSMWNEFYHRSTEMILTKQGRRMFPYCRYWITGLDSNMKYILVMDISPVDNHRYKWNGRWWEPSGKAEPHVLGRVFIHPESPSTGHYWMHQPVSFYKLKLTNNTLDQEGHIILHSMHRYLPRLHLVPAEKATEVIQLNGPGVHTFTFPQTEFFAVTAYQNIQITQLKIDYNPFAKGFRDDGLNS
;
A
#
# COMPACT_ATOMS: atom_id res chain seq x y z
N CYS A 1 -6.23 -4.68 17.96
CA CYS A 1 -5.86 -4.88 16.55
C CYS A 1 -6.98 -4.39 15.67
N LEU A 2 -6.66 -3.72 14.57
CA LEU A 2 -7.63 -3.25 13.58
C LEU A 2 -8.21 -4.44 12.78
N PRO A 3 -9.49 -4.37 12.37
CA PRO A 3 -10.15 -5.45 11.67
C PRO A 3 -9.51 -5.73 10.31
N ALA A 4 -9.52 -7.00 9.91
CA ALA A 4 -9.01 -7.42 8.61
C ALA A 4 -10.01 -7.15 7.48
N ASP A 5 -11.31 -7.04 7.78
CA ASP A 5 -12.37 -6.96 6.78
C ASP A 5 -12.87 -5.54 6.55
N CYS A 6 -13.16 -5.21 5.30
CA CYS A 6 -13.85 -4.00 4.88
C CYS A 6 -14.97 -4.37 3.89
N THR A 7 -16.21 -4.01 4.21
CA THR A 7 -17.39 -4.36 3.38
C THR A 7 -18.05 -3.10 2.84
N VAL A 8 -18.24 -3.02 1.52
CA VAL A 8 -18.90 -1.90 0.83
C VAL A 8 -19.79 -2.47 -0.27
N GLY A 9 -21.09 -2.15 -0.25
CA GLY A 9 -22.03 -2.56 -1.31
C GLY A 9 -22.18 -4.07 -1.48
N GLY A 10 -22.06 -4.85 -0.40
CA GLY A 10 -22.13 -6.32 -0.44
C GLY A 10 -20.82 -7.02 -0.84
N ILE A 11 -19.80 -6.26 -1.23
CA ILE A 11 -18.46 -6.77 -1.53
C ILE A 11 -17.62 -6.68 -0.26
N THR A 12 -16.94 -7.78 0.11
CA THR A 12 -16.03 -7.81 1.25
C THR A 12 -14.60 -8.01 0.76
N VAL A 13 -13.70 -7.17 1.26
CA VAL A 13 -12.25 -7.30 1.05
C VAL A 13 -11.61 -7.54 2.40
N THR A 14 -10.80 -8.60 2.49
CA THR A 14 -10.07 -8.99 3.70
C THR A 14 -8.58 -8.77 3.48
N LEU A 15 -7.93 -7.97 4.32
CA LEU A 15 -6.49 -7.77 4.34
C LEU A 15 -5.79 -9.06 4.80
N ASP A 16 -5.02 -9.66 3.89
CA ASP A 16 -4.20 -10.83 4.19
C ASP A 16 -3.03 -10.44 5.12
N ASN A 17 -2.56 -11.39 5.92
CA ASN A 17 -1.53 -11.16 6.95
C ASN A 17 -1.85 -9.99 7.91
N ASN A 18 -3.12 -9.84 8.32
CA ASN A 18 -3.55 -8.73 9.17
C ASN A 18 -2.78 -8.62 10.49
N SER A 19 -2.37 -9.74 11.10
CA SER A 19 -1.55 -9.74 12.32
C SER A 19 -0.21 -9.03 12.11
N MET A 20 0.50 -9.38 11.03
CA MET A 20 1.77 -8.75 10.65
C MET A 20 1.59 -7.26 10.37
N TRP A 21 0.55 -6.88 9.62
CA TRP A 21 0.24 -5.46 9.37
C TRP A 21 0.00 -4.69 10.67
N ASN A 22 -0.73 -5.28 11.62
CA ASN A 22 -0.91 -4.68 12.94
C ASN A 22 0.43 -4.53 13.68
N GLU A 23 1.34 -5.51 13.64
CA GLU A 23 2.66 -5.38 14.29
C GLU A 23 3.50 -4.24 13.73
N PHE A 24 3.48 -4.03 12.41
CA PHE A 24 4.10 -2.87 11.77
C PHE A 24 3.39 -1.57 12.16
N TYR A 25 2.06 -1.55 12.14
CA TYR A 25 1.25 -0.37 12.47
C TYR A 25 1.52 0.15 13.88
N HIS A 26 1.60 -0.73 14.89
CA HIS A 26 1.90 -0.33 16.27
C HIS A 26 3.27 0.34 16.45
N ARG A 27 4.18 0.19 15.48
CA ARG A 27 5.52 0.80 15.48
C ARG A 27 5.67 1.93 14.48
N SER A 28 4.55 2.39 13.91
CA SER A 28 4.50 3.39 12.84
C SER A 28 5.24 2.90 11.60
N THR A 29 4.59 2.07 10.80
CA THR A 29 5.13 1.46 9.58
C THR A 29 5.93 2.45 8.74
N GLU A 30 7.12 2.04 8.28
CA GLU A 30 7.93 2.82 7.35
C GLU A 30 8.10 2.08 6.01
N MET A 31 8.08 2.84 4.91
CA MET A 31 8.34 2.33 3.56
C MET A 31 9.45 3.13 2.89
N ILE A 32 10.45 2.42 2.37
CA ILE A 32 11.61 3.04 1.73
C ILE A 32 11.26 3.54 0.33
N LEU A 33 11.65 4.77 0.03
CA LEU A 33 11.64 5.37 -1.31
C LEU A 33 13.04 5.30 -1.92
N THR A 34 13.12 5.02 -3.22
CA THR A 34 14.37 5.13 -3.99
C THR A 34 14.08 5.75 -5.35
N LYS A 35 15.11 6.32 -6.00
CA LYS A 35 14.99 6.90 -7.34
C LYS A 35 14.48 5.89 -8.39
N GLN A 36 14.92 4.63 -8.30
CA GLN A 36 14.56 3.55 -9.23
C GLN A 36 13.21 2.87 -8.90
N GLY A 37 12.55 3.29 -7.81
CA GLY A 37 11.37 2.63 -7.29
C GLY A 37 11.70 1.43 -6.38
N ARG A 38 11.06 1.37 -5.22
CA ARG A 38 11.22 0.29 -4.24
C ARG A 38 9.87 -0.36 -3.98
N ARG A 39 9.84 -1.70 -3.95
CA ARG A 39 8.62 -2.44 -3.56
C ARG A 39 8.31 -2.21 -2.09
N MET A 40 7.02 -2.11 -1.78
CA MET A 40 6.55 -2.09 -0.39
C MET A 40 6.88 -3.41 0.31
N PHE A 41 7.02 -3.38 1.63
CA PHE A 41 6.96 -4.59 2.45
C PHE A 41 6.38 -4.20 3.81
N PRO A 42 5.38 -4.89 4.39
CA PRO A 42 4.62 -5.96 3.76
C PRO A 42 3.91 -5.49 2.47
N TYR A 43 3.61 -6.42 1.58
CA TYR A 43 2.84 -6.12 0.37
C TYR A 43 1.36 -6.03 0.74
N CYS A 44 0.63 -5.12 0.09
CA CYS A 44 -0.83 -5.13 0.17
C CYS A 44 -1.35 -6.36 -0.57
N ARG A 45 -2.00 -7.27 0.16
CA ARG A 45 -2.57 -8.52 -0.36
C ARG A 45 -3.95 -8.71 0.24
N TYR A 46 -4.90 -9.13 -0.56
CA TYR A 46 -6.31 -9.15 -0.19
C TYR A 46 -7.02 -10.42 -0.66
N TRP A 47 -7.95 -10.91 0.14
CA TRP A 47 -9.04 -11.75 -0.33
C TRP A 47 -10.24 -10.87 -0.70
N ILE A 48 -10.99 -11.27 -1.72
CA ILE A 48 -12.18 -10.54 -2.18
C ILE A 48 -13.34 -11.53 -2.29
N THR A 49 -14.52 -11.15 -1.82
CA THR A 49 -15.76 -11.92 -1.96
C THR A 49 -16.94 -10.98 -2.27
N GLY A 50 -18.03 -11.54 -2.79
CA GLY A 50 -19.26 -10.79 -3.10
C GLY A 50 -19.29 -10.10 -4.47
N LEU A 51 -18.36 -10.41 -5.37
CA LEU A 51 -18.40 -9.94 -6.76
C LEU A 51 -19.38 -10.77 -7.61
N ASP A 52 -19.96 -10.15 -8.64
CA ASP A 52 -20.63 -10.90 -9.70
C ASP A 52 -19.57 -11.73 -10.46
N SER A 53 -19.77 -13.04 -10.50
CA SER A 53 -18.78 -13.97 -11.05
C SER A 53 -18.51 -13.77 -12.55
N ASN A 54 -19.48 -13.27 -13.30
CA ASN A 54 -19.41 -13.12 -14.76
C ASN A 54 -18.97 -11.72 -15.20
N MET A 55 -19.18 -10.71 -14.35
CA MET A 55 -18.77 -9.34 -14.62
C MET A 55 -17.24 -9.19 -14.54
N LYS A 56 -16.69 -8.29 -15.37
CA LYS A 56 -15.26 -7.95 -15.37
C LYS A 56 -15.00 -6.73 -14.49
N TYR A 57 -13.90 -6.77 -13.76
CA TYR A 57 -13.43 -5.72 -12.86
C TYR A 57 -11.95 -5.43 -13.09
N ILE A 58 -11.59 -4.17 -12.92
CA ILE A 58 -10.22 -3.67 -12.87
C ILE A 58 -9.92 -3.38 -11.40
N LEU A 59 -8.83 -3.93 -10.88
CA LEU A 59 -8.33 -3.60 -9.56
C LEU A 59 -7.20 -2.59 -9.66
N VAL A 60 -7.35 -1.48 -8.93
CA VAL A 60 -6.44 -0.35 -8.97
C VAL A 60 -6.04 0.00 -7.55
N MET A 61 -4.77 0.33 -7.33
CA MET A 61 -4.29 0.84 -6.04
C MET A 61 -3.70 2.22 -6.22
N ASP A 62 -4.12 3.15 -5.37
CA ASP A 62 -3.44 4.42 -5.20
C ASP A 62 -2.93 4.57 -3.76
N ILE A 63 -2.12 5.60 -3.55
CA ILE A 63 -1.56 5.92 -2.23
C ILE A 63 -1.93 7.37 -1.93
N SER A 64 -2.88 7.57 -1.01
CA SER A 64 -3.36 8.91 -0.64
C SER A 64 -2.57 9.48 0.53
N PRO A 65 -2.25 10.79 0.54
CA PRO A 65 -1.73 11.45 1.74
C PRO A 65 -2.75 11.41 2.87
N VAL A 66 -2.30 11.15 4.09
CA VAL A 66 -3.17 11.07 5.28
C VAL A 66 -3.51 12.46 5.81
N ASP A 67 -2.55 13.37 5.78
CA ASP A 67 -2.67 14.73 6.30
C ASP A 67 -1.72 15.68 5.54
N ASN A 68 -1.74 16.97 5.92
CA ASN A 68 -0.95 18.02 5.29
C ASN A 68 0.29 18.41 6.11
N HIS A 69 0.92 17.44 6.79
CA HIS A 69 2.14 17.65 7.56
C HIS A 69 3.35 16.93 6.97
N ARG A 70 4.50 17.60 7.12
CA ARG A 70 5.81 16.94 7.07
C ARG A 70 6.20 16.55 8.48
N TYR A 71 6.83 15.39 8.62
CA TYR A 71 7.18 14.81 9.90
C TYR A 71 8.69 14.69 10.10
N LYS A 72 9.10 14.48 11.34
CA LYS A 72 10.44 14.01 11.70
C LYS A 72 10.34 12.95 12.80
N TRP A 73 11.29 12.03 12.82
CA TRP A 73 11.47 11.09 13.92
C TRP A 73 12.36 11.74 14.97
N ASN A 74 11.92 11.79 16.24
CA ASN A 74 12.69 12.38 17.32
C ASN A 74 13.51 11.36 18.13
N GLY A 75 13.57 10.11 17.68
CA GLY A 75 14.19 8.99 18.40
C GLY A 75 13.18 8.09 19.12
N ARG A 76 11.95 8.56 19.35
CA ARG A 76 10.93 7.79 20.09
C ARG A 76 9.55 7.77 19.43
N TRP A 77 9.12 8.85 18.80
CA TRP A 77 7.89 8.91 18.02
C TRP A 77 8.03 9.87 16.84
N TRP A 78 7.06 9.80 15.93
CA TRP A 78 6.92 10.73 14.81
C TRP A 78 6.22 12.01 15.27
N GLU A 79 6.81 13.17 14.99
CA GLU A 79 6.21 14.47 15.30
C GLU A 79 6.15 15.37 14.06
N PRO A 80 5.09 16.19 13.90
CA PRO A 80 5.03 17.19 12.83
C PRO A 80 6.23 18.15 12.93
N SER A 81 6.90 18.37 11.80
CA SER A 81 8.02 19.31 11.68
C SER A 81 7.71 20.50 10.77
N GLY A 82 6.57 20.49 10.07
CA GLY A 82 6.15 21.57 9.18
C GLY A 82 4.95 21.19 8.31
N LYS A 83 4.62 22.08 7.37
CA LYS A 83 3.58 21.84 6.35
C LYS A 83 4.08 20.84 5.30
N ALA A 84 3.20 19.99 4.81
CA ALA A 84 3.53 19.06 3.73
C ALA A 84 3.90 19.78 2.43
N GLU A 85 4.73 19.10 1.65
CA GLU A 85 5.01 19.46 0.26
C GLU A 85 3.80 19.16 -0.63
N PRO A 86 3.56 19.91 -1.72
CA PRO A 86 2.48 19.59 -2.66
C PRO A 86 2.60 18.15 -3.17
N HIS A 87 1.61 17.32 -2.86
CA HIS A 87 1.62 15.91 -3.22
C HIS A 87 1.41 15.71 -4.72
N VAL A 88 2.11 14.72 -5.29
CA VAL A 88 1.89 14.28 -6.67
C VAL A 88 0.70 13.32 -6.68
N LEU A 89 -0.47 13.83 -7.06
CA LEU A 89 -1.71 13.06 -7.11
C LEU A 89 -1.94 12.45 -8.51
N GLY A 90 -2.80 11.43 -8.57
CA GLY A 90 -3.29 10.85 -9.84
C GLY A 90 -2.49 9.68 -10.39
N ARG A 91 -1.34 9.32 -9.78
CA ARG A 91 -0.66 8.06 -10.12
C ARG A 91 -1.33 6.89 -9.43
N VAL A 92 -1.60 5.86 -10.22
CA VAL A 92 -2.25 4.64 -9.79
C VAL A 92 -1.47 3.43 -10.29
N PHE A 93 -1.55 2.34 -9.55
CA PHE A 93 -1.06 1.04 -9.98
C PHE A 93 -2.26 0.18 -10.36
N ILE A 94 -2.37 -0.19 -11.64
CA ILE A 94 -3.38 -1.15 -12.12
C ILE A 94 -2.81 -2.56 -11.91
N HIS A 95 -3.59 -3.44 -11.28
CA HIS A 95 -3.16 -4.83 -11.09
C HIS A 95 -2.94 -5.49 -12.47
N PRO A 96 -1.82 -6.21 -12.72
CA PRO A 96 -1.48 -6.74 -14.05
C PRO A 96 -2.52 -7.68 -14.66
N GLU A 97 -3.30 -8.35 -13.80
CA GLU A 97 -4.37 -9.26 -14.20
C GLU A 97 -5.69 -8.53 -14.54
N SER A 98 -5.70 -7.19 -14.53
CA SER A 98 -6.88 -6.41 -14.91
C SER A 98 -6.98 -6.23 -16.43
N PRO A 99 -8.20 -6.22 -17.01
CA PRO A 99 -9.46 -6.59 -16.37
C PRO A 99 -9.61 -8.11 -16.26
N SER A 100 -10.20 -8.57 -15.14
CA SER A 100 -10.52 -9.99 -14.92
C SER A 100 -11.93 -10.15 -14.35
N THR A 101 -12.50 -11.36 -14.47
CA THR A 101 -13.86 -11.64 -13.97
C THR A 101 -13.92 -11.63 -12.45
N GLY A 102 -15.10 -11.40 -11.88
CA GLY A 102 -15.30 -11.54 -10.43
C GLY A 102 -14.93 -12.94 -9.94
N HIS A 103 -15.24 -13.99 -10.73
CA HIS A 103 -14.81 -15.36 -10.42
C HIS A 103 -13.28 -15.46 -10.29
N TYR A 104 -12.52 -14.87 -11.22
CA TYR A 104 -11.05 -14.87 -11.15
C TYR A 104 -10.54 -14.17 -9.89
N TRP A 105 -11.06 -12.97 -9.60
CA TRP A 105 -10.60 -12.17 -8.46
C TRP A 105 -10.93 -12.79 -7.09
N MET A 106 -12.01 -13.56 -7.00
CA MET A 106 -12.40 -14.25 -5.77
C MET A 106 -11.74 -15.63 -5.60
N HIS A 107 -11.03 -16.14 -6.61
CA HIS A 107 -10.47 -17.49 -6.58
C HIS A 107 -9.25 -17.65 -5.66
N GLN A 108 -8.42 -16.60 -5.55
CA GLN A 108 -7.20 -16.59 -4.75
C GLN A 108 -6.84 -15.18 -4.28
N PRO A 109 -5.92 -15.01 -3.32
CA PRO A 109 -5.52 -13.70 -2.85
C PRO A 109 -4.88 -12.85 -3.94
N VAL A 110 -5.35 -11.62 -4.09
CA VAL A 110 -4.79 -10.61 -5.00
C VAL A 110 -3.64 -9.89 -4.31
N SER A 111 -2.48 -9.79 -4.96
CA SER A 111 -1.29 -9.16 -4.37
C SER A 111 -0.70 -8.05 -5.23
N PHE A 112 -0.48 -6.89 -4.60
CA PHE A 112 0.13 -5.72 -5.21
C PHE A 112 1.67 -5.70 -5.03
N TYR A 113 2.32 -6.87 -4.96
CA TYR A 113 3.76 -6.99 -4.70
C TYR A 113 4.67 -6.34 -5.77
N LYS A 114 4.15 -6.08 -6.98
CA LYS A 114 4.88 -5.41 -8.06
C LYS A 114 4.84 -3.87 -7.94
N LEU A 115 3.97 -3.31 -7.10
CA LEU A 115 3.87 -1.86 -6.88
C LEU A 115 5.19 -1.33 -6.31
N LYS A 116 5.69 -0.24 -6.90
CA LYS A 116 6.92 0.44 -6.48
C LYS A 116 6.65 1.89 -6.11
N LEU A 117 7.32 2.35 -5.05
CA LEU A 117 7.31 3.70 -4.53
C LEU A 117 8.63 4.41 -4.88
N THR A 118 8.57 5.65 -5.34
CA THR A 118 9.74 6.46 -5.71
C THR A 118 9.64 7.87 -5.13
N ASN A 119 10.78 8.50 -4.90
CA ASN A 119 10.90 9.94 -4.60
C ASN A 119 11.31 10.76 -5.84
N ASN A 120 11.42 10.13 -7.02
CA ASN A 120 11.73 10.81 -8.25
C ASN A 120 10.46 11.44 -8.85
N THR A 121 10.32 12.76 -8.74
CA THR A 121 9.17 13.49 -9.30
C THR A 121 9.10 13.46 -10.83
N LEU A 122 10.20 13.09 -11.49
CA LEU A 122 10.33 12.96 -12.94
C LEU A 122 10.31 11.49 -13.40
N ASP A 123 9.82 10.56 -12.56
CA ASP A 123 9.76 9.14 -12.90
C ASP A 123 8.94 8.89 -14.19
N GLN A 124 9.50 8.15 -15.14
CA GLN A 124 8.84 7.81 -16.41
C GLN A 124 8.30 6.37 -16.44
N GLU A 125 8.66 5.56 -15.44
CA GLU A 125 8.30 4.14 -15.33
C GLU A 125 6.88 3.90 -14.77
N GLY A 126 6.17 4.98 -14.41
CA GLY A 126 4.82 4.91 -13.86
C GLY A 126 4.78 4.47 -12.39
N HIS A 127 5.90 4.54 -11.67
CA HIS A 127 5.93 4.26 -10.23
C HIS A 127 5.12 5.30 -9.43
N ILE A 128 4.65 4.93 -8.24
CA ILE A 128 3.94 5.88 -7.37
C ILE A 128 4.96 6.82 -6.74
N ILE A 129 4.78 8.12 -7.02
CA ILE A 129 5.68 9.18 -6.55
C ILE A 129 5.18 9.68 -5.20
N LEU A 130 6.03 9.60 -4.18
CA LEU A 130 5.75 10.08 -2.82
C LEU A 130 6.87 11.00 -2.33
N HIS A 131 6.53 11.86 -1.36
CA HIS A 131 7.52 12.68 -0.67
C HIS A 131 7.99 11.97 0.59
N SER A 132 9.30 12.00 0.85
CA SER A 132 9.86 11.45 2.09
C SER A 132 9.34 12.24 3.30
N MET A 133 9.26 11.59 4.45
CA MET A 133 8.82 12.14 5.73
C MET A 133 7.36 12.62 5.75
N HIS A 134 6.49 11.96 4.97
CA HIS A 134 5.05 12.19 4.93
C HIS A 134 4.29 10.90 5.19
N ARG A 135 3.03 11.01 5.65
CA ARG A 135 2.15 9.89 5.97
C ARG A 135 1.20 9.58 4.83
N TYR A 136 1.06 8.30 4.55
CA TYR A 136 0.30 7.81 3.42
C TYR A 136 -0.54 6.59 3.78
N LEU A 137 -1.67 6.44 3.09
CA LEU A 137 -2.58 5.32 3.22
C LEU A 137 -2.82 4.69 1.84
N PRO A 138 -2.50 3.40 1.64
CA PRO A 138 -2.92 2.66 0.46
C PRO A 138 -4.44 2.51 0.39
N ARG A 139 -5.01 2.70 -0.81
CA ARG A 139 -6.43 2.47 -1.08
C ARG A 139 -6.59 1.50 -2.24
N LEU A 140 -7.45 0.50 -2.05
CA LEU A 140 -7.84 -0.44 -3.09
C LEU A 140 -9.12 0.06 -3.74
N HIS A 141 -9.12 0.18 -5.06
CA HIS A 141 -10.27 0.53 -5.87
C HIS A 141 -10.66 -0.64 -6.75
N LEU A 142 -11.94 -0.96 -6.75
CA LEU A 142 -12.57 -1.96 -7.60
C LEU A 142 -13.48 -1.26 -8.60
N VAL A 143 -13.09 -1.30 -9.87
CA VAL A 143 -13.71 -0.55 -10.97
C VAL A 143 -14.39 -1.54 -11.92
N PRO A 144 -15.71 -1.45 -12.14
CA PRO A 144 -16.38 -2.26 -13.17
C PRO A 144 -15.82 -1.97 -14.57
N ALA A 145 -15.39 -3.00 -15.30
CA ALA A 145 -14.70 -2.84 -16.58
C ALA A 145 -15.60 -2.32 -17.70
N GLU A 146 -16.90 -2.62 -17.66
CA GLU A 146 -17.88 -2.09 -18.64
C GLU A 146 -18.01 -0.56 -18.59
N LYS A 147 -17.59 0.05 -17.48
CA LYS A 147 -17.59 1.49 -17.27
C LYS A 147 -16.21 2.13 -17.40
N ALA A 148 -15.18 1.33 -17.69
CA ALA A 148 -13.83 1.84 -17.91
C ALA A 148 -13.76 2.49 -19.29
N THR A 149 -13.78 3.82 -19.33
CA THR A 149 -13.34 4.59 -20.50
C THR A 149 -11.81 4.51 -20.61
N GLU A 150 -11.20 5.13 -21.63
CA GLU A 150 -9.73 5.24 -21.75
C GLU A 150 -9.06 5.82 -20.47
N VAL A 151 -9.83 6.51 -19.63
CA VAL A 151 -9.38 7.11 -18.36
C VAL A 151 -10.12 6.48 -17.18
N ILE A 152 -9.39 5.80 -16.29
CA ILE A 152 -9.96 5.26 -15.05
C ILE A 152 -10.28 6.40 -14.09
N GLN A 153 -11.58 6.63 -13.85
CA GLN A 153 -12.05 7.58 -12.85
C GLN A 153 -12.30 6.87 -11.51
N LEU A 154 -11.40 7.04 -10.54
CA LEU A 154 -11.50 6.37 -9.22
C LEU A 154 -12.71 6.79 -8.37
N ASN A 155 -13.31 7.95 -8.68
CA ASN A 155 -14.53 8.44 -8.02
C ASN A 155 -15.78 8.27 -8.92
N GLY A 156 -15.68 7.42 -9.94
CA GLY A 156 -16.76 7.18 -10.90
C GLY A 156 -17.92 6.35 -10.32
N PRO A 157 -19.09 6.37 -10.98
CA PRO A 157 -20.27 5.65 -10.52
C PRO A 157 -20.06 4.13 -10.53
N GLY A 158 -20.22 3.51 -9.36
CA GLY A 158 -20.05 2.07 -9.15
C GLY A 158 -18.61 1.64 -8.85
N VAL A 159 -17.68 2.58 -8.65
CA VAL A 159 -16.36 2.25 -8.08
C VAL A 159 -16.51 2.03 -6.58
N HIS A 160 -15.99 0.92 -6.10
CA HIS A 160 -15.89 0.63 -4.67
C HIS A 160 -14.46 0.88 -4.19
N THR A 161 -14.30 1.63 -3.09
CA THR A 161 -12.99 1.94 -2.50
C THR A 161 -12.91 1.32 -1.12
N PHE A 162 -11.82 0.59 -0.86
CA PHE A 162 -11.53 -0.09 0.40
C PHE A 162 -10.23 0.47 0.99
N THR A 163 -10.25 0.73 2.29
CA THR A 163 -9.07 1.22 3.02
C THR A 163 -8.89 0.42 4.30
N PHE A 164 -7.63 0.25 4.70
CA PHE A 164 -7.26 -0.52 5.88
C PHE A 164 -6.32 0.35 6.70
N PRO A 165 -6.77 1.01 7.79
CA PRO A 165 -5.95 1.99 8.50
C PRO A 165 -4.60 1.45 9.00
N GLN A 166 -4.52 0.14 9.26
CA GLN A 166 -3.27 -0.56 9.64
C GLN A 166 -2.21 -0.62 8.53
N THR A 167 -2.56 -0.29 7.27
CA THR A 167 -1.58 -0.21 6.17
C THR A 167 -1.00 1.19 6.00
N GLU A 168 -1.39 2.15 6.85
CA GLU A 168 -0.78 3.47 6.89
C GLU A 168 0.74 3.38 7.14
N PHE A 169 1.51 4.24 6.48
CA PHE A 169 2.96 4.28 6.64
C PHE A 169 3.55 5.68 6.47
N PHE A 170 4.74 5.87 7.04
CA PHE A 170 5.64 6.98 6.73
C PHE A 170 6.54 6.60 5.57
N ALA A 171 6.55 7.41 4.51
CA ALA A 171 7.51 7.24 3.43
C ALA A 171 8.86 7.81 3.88
N VAL A 172 9.95 7.07 3.71
CA VAL A 172 11.29 7.47 4.18
C VAL A 172 12.35 7.09 3.15
N THR A 173 13.51 7.75 3.15
CA THR A 173 14.65 7.36 2.29
C THR A 173 15.58 6.36 3.00
N ALA A 174 15.54 6.31 4.32
CA ALA A 174 16.20 5.34 5.18
C ALA A 174 15.32 5.13 6.43
N TYR A 175 15.35 3.93 7.02
CA TYR A 175 14.56 3.67 8.22
C TYR A 175 14.97 4.59 9.37
N GLN A 176 13.97 5.07 10.12
CA GLN A 176 14.15 5.96 11.27
C GLN A 176 14.00 5.19 12.58
N ASN A 177 12.96 4.36 12.67
CA ASN A 177 12.72 3.49 13.81
C ASN A 177 13.44 2.14 13.64
N ILE A 178 14.45 1.87 14.47
CA ILE A 178 15.20 0.60 14.44
C ILE A 178 14.31 -0.64 14.66
N GLN A 179 13.20 -0.50 15.40
CA GLN A 179 12.26 -1.60 15.60
C GLN A 179 11.54 -1.97 14.29
N ILE A 180 11.30 -1.00 13.40
CA ILE A 180 10.79 -1.29 12.06
C ILE A 180 11.86 -2.04 11.26
N THR A 181 13.11 -1.60 11.29
CA THR A 181 14.22 -2.33 10.63
C THR A 181 14.27 -3.80 11.07
N GLN A 182 14.18 -4.06 12.37
CA GLN A 182 14.17 -5.42 12.90
C GLN A 182 12.97 -6.23 12.39
N LEU A 183 11.75 -5.67 12.45
CA LEU A 183 10.57 -6.34 11.89
C LEU A 183 10.71 -6.63 10.40
N LYS A 184 11.31 -5.72 9.62
CA LYS A 184 11.57 -5.97 8.19
C LYS A 184 12.55 -7.12 8.03
N ILE A 185 13.61 -7.19 8.84
CA ILE A 185 14.56 -8.30 8.83
C ILE A 185 13.83 -9.61 9.14
N ASP A 186 13.06 -9.67 10.22
CA ASP A 186 12.39 -10.88 10.73
C ASP A 186 11.30 -11.41 9.78
N TYR A 187 10.55 -10.53 9.13
CA TYR A 187 9.42 -10.93 8.29
C TYR A 187 9.76 -11.00 6.79
N ASN A 188 10.69 -10.20 6.28
CA ASN A 188 10.97 -10.17 4.84
C ASN A 188 11.88 -11.33 4.43
N PRO A 189 11.42 -12.28 3.59
CA PRO A 189 12.24 -13.41 3.15
C PRO A 189 13.52 -13.00 2.41
N PHE A 190 13.56 -11.79 1.83
CA PHE A 190 14.74 -11.25 1.14
C PHE A 190 15.77 -10.62 2.08
N ALA A 191 15.45 -10.49 3.38
CA ALA A 191 16.35 -9.95 4.40
C ALA A 191 16.95 -11.03 5.31
N LYS A 192 16.79 -12.32 4.94
CA LYS A 192 17.26 -13.46 5.74
C LYS A 192 18.73 -13.39 6.13
N GLY A 193 19.61 -12.90 5.26
CA GLY A 193 21.05 -12.80 5.54
C GLY A 193 21.41 -11.96 6.77
N PHE A 194 20.56 -11.02 7.18
CA PHE A 194 20.79 -10.20 8.38
C PHE A 194 20.27 -10.84 9.67
N ARG A 195 19.53 -11.96 9.58
CA ARG A 195 19.00 -12.69 10.76
C ARG A 195 20.09 -13.53 11.42
N ASP A 196 20.95 -14.12 10.59
CA ASP A 196 21.95 -15.08 11.03
C ASP A 196 23.17 -14.40 11.67
N ASP A 197 23.45 -13.13 11.33
CA ASP A 197 24.52 -12.33 11.94
C ASP A 197 24.24 -11.96 13.42
N GLY A 198 22.98 -12.01 13.86
CA GLY A 198 22.59 -11.74 15.26
C GLY A 198 22.74 -12.93 16.21
N LEU A 199 23.06 -14.12 15.69
CA LEU A 199 23.27 -15.34 16.49
C LEU A 199 24.75 -15.62 16.81
N ASN A 200 25.68 -14.80 16.31
CA ASN A 200 27.12 -14.94 16.51
C ASN A 200 27.78 -13.70 17.17
N SER A 201 27.04 -12.96 18.02
CA SER A 201 27.60 -11.88 18.85
C SER A 201 27.22 -12.04 20.31
#